data_AF-A0A8J2QAF1-F1
#
_entry.id   AF-A0A8J2QAF1-F1
#
_cell.length_a   1.000
_cell.length_b   1.000
_cell.length_c   1.000
_cell.angle_alpha   90.00
_cell.angle_beta   90.00
_cell.angle_gamma   90.00
#
_symmetry.space_group_name_H-M   'P 1'
#
loop_
_entity.id
_entity.type
_entity.pdbx_description
1 polymer ?
#
loop_
_entity_poly.entity_id
_entity_poly.type
_entity_poly.pdbx_seq_one_letter_code
_entity_poly.pdbx_strand_id
1 'polypeptide(L)'
;LELSTLEWLCRHISMSSTDGPSTKKSFEELNNSEVSGIISSAYMELLEWDFQNAYPETLKIDRLRLEAIAMKYLQLIVCTSCVLVSCNLAGKDVAQVKDFKTNLKNDVIVITNDINKSNVMDRLEAVSVLCNDRISKCCKALSINWTEERSTELKEQILQITDPINHVRKLIRDRIHNFIFSIISNRTPSYQQRFPPGLSVIHEELSALTARFVRIVNHNRETFSSYYDQLIKRLMNN
;
A
#
# COMPACT_ATOMS: atom_id res chain seq x y z
N LEU A 1 -16.65 24.70 -6.49
CA LEU A 1 -16.27 23.87 -5.32
C LEU A 1 -16.45 22.37 -5.60
N GLU A 2 -16.68 21.95 -6.85
CA GLU A 2 -17.01 20.57 -7.23
C GLU A 2 -15.99 19.93 -8.18
N LEU A 3 -15.10 20.74 -8.78
CA LEU A 3 -14.33 20.33 -9.96
C LEU A 3 -13.36 19.18 -9.62
N SER A 4 -12.60 19.31 -8.52
CA SER A 4 -11.57 18.33 -8.19
C SER A 4 -12.16 17.01 -7.69
N THR A 5 -13.27 17.06 -6.96
CA THR A 5 -14.02 15.87 -6.50
C THR A 5 -14.62 15.11 -7.69
N LEU A 6 -15.18 15.83 -8.66
CA LEU A 6 -15.74 15.25 -9.88
C LEU A 6 -14.66 14.61 -10.76
N GLU A 7 -13.53 15.30 -10.98
CA GLU A 7 -12.37 14.76 -11.70
C GLU A 7 -11.80 13.50 -11.02
N TRP A 8 -11.73 13.52 -9.69
CA TRP A 8 -11.29 12.37 -8.90
C TRP A 8 -12.18 11.15 -9.10
N LEU A 9 -13.50 11.29 -8.96
CA LEU A 9 -14.43 10.17 -9.18
C LEU A 9 -14.43 9.68 -10.64
N CYS A 10 -14.33 10.59 -11.61
CA CYS A 10 -14.33 10.27 -13.04
C CYS A 10 -13.24 9.26 -13.45
N ARG A 11 -12.05 9.34 -12.83
CA ARG A 11 -10.94 8.40 -13.09
C ARG A 11 -11.29 6.95 -12.78
N HIS A 12 -12.19 6.72 -11.81
CA HIS A 12 -12.57 5.37 -11.36
C HIS A 12 -13.84 4.83 -12.02
N ILE A 13 -14.66 5.71 -12.61
CA ILE A 13 -15.79 5.30 -13.44
C ILE A 13 -15.27 4.65 -14.72
N SER A 14 -14.31 5.30 -15.40
CA SER A 14 -13.73 4.85 -16.67
C SER A 14 -12.93 3.55 -16.57
N MET A 15 -12.41 3.21 -15.39
CA MET A 15 -11.67 1.97 -15.14
C MET A 15 -12.56 0.75 -14.90
N SER A 16 -13.84 0.95 -14.57
CA SER A 16 -14.79 -0.15 -14.34
C SER A 16 -15.38 -0.74 -15.62
N SER A 17 -15.18 -0.07 -16.76
CA SER A 17 -15.74 -0.41 -18.08
C SER A 17 -14.83 -1.31 -18.93
N THR A 18 -13.71 -1.82 -18.40
CA THR A 18 -12.68 -2.53 -19.19
C THR A 18 -12.95 -4.02 -19.45
N ASP A 19 -14.12 -4.57 -19.08
CA ASP A 19 -14.49 -5.95 -19.41
C ASP A 19 -15.23 -6.03 -20.76
N GLY A 20 -14.46 -6.17 -21.85
CA GLY A 20 -14.95 -6.61 -23.17
C GLY A 20 -15.74 -5.58 -24.01
N PRO A 21 -16.12 -5.92 -25.26
CA PRO A 21 -16.88 -5.02 -26.12
C PRO A 21 -18.33 -5.00 -25.62
N SER A 22 -18.64 -4.10 -24.69
CA SER A 22 -19.97 -4.00 -24.11
C SER A 22 -20.34 -2.53 -23.87
N THR A 23 -21.53 -2.21 -24.36
CA THR A 23 -22.28 -0.96 -24.22
C THR A 23 -21.97 -0.20 -22.93
N LYS A 24 -21.67 1.10 -23.04
CA LYS A 24 -21.56 2.01 -21.89
C LYS A 24 -22.81 1.86 -21.03
N LYS A 25 -22.69 1.28 -19.84
CA LYS A 25 -23.79 1.17 -18.88
C LYS A 25 -24.24 2.56 -18.44
N SER A 26 -25.54 2.78 -18.35
CA SER A 26 -26.11 4.00 -17.75
C SER A 26 -26.03 3.93 -16.22
N PHE A 27 -26.09 5.08 -15.52
CA PHE A 27 -26.10 5.09 -14.05
C PHE A 27 -27.26 4.26 -13.47
N GLU A 28 -28.42 4.30 -14.12
CA GLU A 28 -29.63 3.57 -13.72
C GLU A 28 -29.47 2.04 -13.81
N GLU A 29 -28.42 1.55 -14.48
CA GLU A 29 -28.09 0.13 -14.58
C GLU A 29 -27.08 -0.32 -13.50
N LEU A 30 -26.49 0.62 -12.75
CA LEU A 30 -25.61 0.29 -11.64
C LEU A 30 -26.42 -0.04 -10.38
N ASN A 31 -26.04 -1.14 -9.74
CA ASN A 31 -26.51 -1.41 -8.39
C ASN A 31 -25.66 -0.65 -7.34
N ASN A 32 -26.17 -0.54 -6.12
CA ASN A 32 -25.49 0.14 -5.01
C ASN A 32 -24.08 -0.42 -4.71
N SER A 33 -23.82 -1.69 -5.03
CA SER A 33 -22.51 -2.32 -4.84
C SER A 33 -21.49 -1.84 -5.88
N GLU A 34 -21.91 -1.63 -7.13
CA GLU A 34 -21.06 -1.07 -8.19
C GLU A 34 -20.68 0.38 -7.88
N VAL A 35 -21.63 1.22 -7.47
CA VAL A 35 -21.37 2.61 -7.05
C VAL A 35 -20.41 2.66 -5.85
N SER A 36 -20.67 1.84 -4.84
CA SER A 36 -19.76 1.70 -3.69
C SER A 36 -18.37 1.22 -4.09
N GLY A 37 -18.27 0.36 -5.10
CA GLY A 37 -17.01 -0.10 -5.69
C GLY A 37 -16.20 1.04 -6.30
N ILE A 38 -16.84 1.88 -7.13
CA ILE A 38 -16.22 3.07 -7.73
C ILE A 38 -15.66 4.00 -6.64
N ILE A 39 -16.49 4.31 -5.64
CA ILE A 39 -16.10 5.19 -4.52
C ILE A 39 -14.96 4.56 -3.71
N SER A 40 -14.99 3.25 -3.45
CA SER A 40 -13.92 2.54 -2.74
C SER A 40 -12.59 2.60 -3.51
N SER A 41 -12.63 2.40 -4.83
CA SER A 41 -11.44 2.53 -5.69
C SER A 41 -10.88 3.95 -5.68
N ALA A 42 -11.77 4.96 -5.71
CA ALA A 42 -11.39 6.35 -5.61
C ALA A 42 -10.66 6.65 -4.30
N TYR A 43 -11.16 6.14 -3.16
CA TYR A 43 -10.45 6.27 -1.89
C TYR A 43 -9.05 5.64 -1.92
N MET A 44 -8.89 4.46 -2.54
CA MET A 44 -7.57 3.82 -2.62
C MET A 44 -6.53 4.65 -3.36
N GLU A 45 -6.93 5.47 -4.34
CA GLU A 45 -6.03 6.39 -5.05
C GLU A 45 -5.33 7.37 -4.07
N LEU A 46 -5.97 7.73 -2.96
CA LEU A 46 -5.42 8.66 -1.97
C LEU A 46 -4.16 8.10 -1.28
N LEU A 47 -3.98 6.78 -1.25
CA LEU A 47 -2.77 6.13 -0.70
C LEU A 47 -1.57 6.23 -1.63
N GLU A 48 -1.80 6.51 -2.92
CA GLU A 48 -0.78 6.60 -3.97
C GLU A 48 -0.96 7.89 -4.79
N TRP A 49 -1.41 8.96 -4.12
CA TRP A 49 -1.83 10.21 -4.76
C TRP A 49 -0.76 10.80 -5.68
N ASP A 50 -1.19 11.26 -6.86
CA ASP A 50 -0.36 12.08 -7.75
C ASP A 50 -0.48 13.55 -7.35
N PHE A 51 0.66 14.17 -7.03
CA PHE A 51 0.73 15.56 -6.60
C PHE A 51 0.35 16.56 -7.71
N GLN A 52 0.31 16.12 -8.97
CA GLN A 52 -0.20 16.91 -10.09
C GLN A 52 -1.73 17.06 -10.04
N ASN A 53 -2.43 16.14 -9.35
CA ASN A 53 -3.88 16.19 -9.24
C ASN A 53 -4.33 17.10 -8.09
N ALA A 54 -5.34 17.92 -8.36
CA ALA A 54 -5.98 18.74 -7.34
C ALA A 54 -6.71 17.87 -6.31
N TYR A 55 -6.50 18.16 -5.02
CA TYR A 55 -7.06 17.36 -3.94
C TYR A 55 -8.60 17.52 -3.87
N PRO A 56 -9.38 16.43 -3.71
CA PRO A 56 -10.84 16.50 -3.67
C PRO A 56 -11.33 17.44 -2.58
N GLU A 57 -12.26 18.34 -2.92
CA GLU A 57 -12.80 19.33 -1.98
C GLU A 57 -13.40 18.68 -0.72
N THR A 58 -14.08 17.56 -0.90
CA THR A 58 -14.70 16.78 0.19
C THR A 58 -13.69 16.20 1.19
N LEU A 59 -12.40 16.12 0.83
CA LEU A 59 -11.33 15.52 1.64
C LEU A 59 -10.25 16.52 2.06
N LYS A 60 -10.39 17.81 1.71
CA LYS A 60 -9.37 18.84 1.99
C LYS A 60 -9.01 18.96 3.47
N ILE A 61 -9.99 18.83 4.37
CA ILE A 61 -9.78 18.92 5.81
C ILE A 61 -8.90 17.76 6.31
N ASP A 62 -9.04 16.58 5.70
CA ASP A 62 -8.29 15.37 6.06
C ASP A 62 -6.98 15.21 5.29
N ARG A 63 -6.64 16.14 4.40
CA ARG A 63 -5.50 16.03 3.48
C ARG A 63 -4.19 15.65 4.17
N LEU A 64 -3.78 16.39 5.21
CA LEU A 64 -2.52 16.12 5.92
C LEU A 64 -2.53 14.73 6.59
N ARG A 65 -3.69 14.30 7.09
CA ARG A 65 -3.85 12.97 7.69
C ARG A 65 -3.74 11.87 6.63
N LEU A 66 -4.32 12.10 5.45
CA LEU A 66 -4.25 11.17 4.32
C LEU A 66 -2.84 11.11 3.72
N GLU A 67 -2.14 12.22 3.60
CA GLU A 67 -0.73 12.27 3.17
C GLU A 67 0.17 11.49 4.13
N ALA A 68 -0.03 11.62 5.46
CA ALA A 68 0.68 10.82 6.45
C ALA A 68 0.36 9.32 6.36
N ILE A 69 -0.89 8.96 6.04
CA ILE A 69 -1.29 7.57 5.80
C ILE A 69 -0.63 7.03 4.52
N ALA A 70 -0.62 7.80 3.42
CA ALA A 70 0.03 7.43 2.16
C ALA A 70 1.55 7.23 2.33
N MET A 71 2.19 8.10 3.12
CA MET A 71 3.59 7.95 3.49
C MET A 71 3.84 6.64 4.25
N LYS A 72 3.01 6.33 5.26
CA LYS A 72 3.12 5.07 6.00
C LYS A 72 2.81 3.86 5.11
N TYR A 73 1.90 4.00 4.16
CA TYR A 73 1.58 2.95 3.19
C TYR A 73 2.80 2.61 2.32
N LEU A 74 3.47 3.62 1.76
CA LEU A 74 4.74 3.45 1.04
C LEU A 74 5.80 2.80 1.93
N GLN A 75 5.94 3.24 3.18
CA GLN A 75 6.88 2.67 4.13
C GLN A 75 6.66 1.17 4.34
N LEU A 76 5.42 0.73 4.56
CA LEU A 76 5.12 -0.68 4.77
C LEU A 76 5.41 -1.54 3.54
N ILE A 77 5.16 -1.01 2.34
CA ILE A 77 5.52 -1.68 1.08
C ILE A 77 7.04 -1.88 1.02
N VAL A 78 7.81 -0.79 1.10
CA VAL A 78 9.26 -0.82 0.98
C VAL A 78 9.90 -1.68 2.06
N CYS A 79 9.48 -1.50 3.32
CA CYS A 79 10.00 -2.27 4.45
C CYS A 79 9.76 -3.77 4.27
N THR A 80 8.53 -4.17 3.94
CA THR A 80 8.20 -5.59 3.80
C THR A 80 8.92 -6.22 2.61
N SER A 81 9.07 -5.49 1.51
CA SER A 81 9.86 -5.94 0.36
C SER A 81 11.33 -6.16 0.74
N CYS A 82 11.96 -5.21 1.46
CA CYS A 82 13.35 -5.33 1.89
C CYS A 82 13.55 -6.50 2.86
N VAL A 83 12.66 -6.66 3.85
CA VAL A 83 12.70 -7.79 4.80
C VAL A 83 12.55 -9.12 4.06
N LEU A 84 11.65 -9.20 3.07
CA LEU A 84 11.44 -10.41 2.27
C LEU A 84 12.68 -10.77 1.44
N VAL A 85 13.24 -9.81 0.69
CA VAL A 85 14.50 -9.98 -0.08
C VAL A 85 15.62 -10.46 0.85
N SER A 86 15.79 -9.77 1.98
CA SER A 86 16.82 -10.08 2.97
C SER A 86 16.70 -11.49 3.51
N CYS A 87 15.49 -11.91 3.92
CA CYS A 87 15.27 -13.25 4.46
C CYS A 87 15.42 -14.35 3.39
N ASN A 88 14.96 -14.09 2.16
CA ASN A 88 15.09 -15.03 1.07
C ASN A 88 16.56 -15.28 0.74
N LEU A 89 17.35 -14.22 0.63
CA LEU A 89 18.76 -14.33 0.29
C LEU A 89 19.60 -14.87 1.45
N ALA A 90 19.28 -14.54 2.71
CA ALA A 90 19.97 -15.07 3.89
C ALA A 90 19.81 -16.60 4.03
N GLY A 91 18.64 -17.12 3.62
CA GLY A 91 18.32 -18.54 3.70
C GLY A 91 17.46 -18.90 4.92
N LYS A 92 16.92 -20.12 4.91
CA LYS A 92 15.91 -20.58 5.88
C LYS A 92 16.42 -20.56 7.32
N ASP A 93 17.66 -20.96 7.56
CA ASP A 93 18.23 -21.07 8.91
C ASP A 93 18.25 -19.71 9.61
N VAL A 94 18.71 -18.66 8.90
CA VAL A 94 18.69 -17.27 9.39
C VAL A 94 17.25 -16.78 9.55
N ALA A 95 16.39 -17.01 8.55
CA ALA A 95 15.02 -16.53 8.56
C ALA A 95 14.12 -17.18 9.63
N GLN A 96 14.51 -18.35 10.16
CA GLN A 96 13.80 -19.08 11.21
C GLN A 96 14.35 -18.81 12.62
N VAL A 97 15.48 -18.09 12.74
CA VAL A 97 15.95 -17.63 14.05
C VAL A 97 14.85 -16.82 14.72
N LYS A 98 14.61 -17.16 15.99
CA LYS A 98 13.58 -16.53 16.81
C LYS A 98 13.71 -15.01 16.75
N ASP A 99 12.59 -14.35 16.49
CA ASP A 99 12.45 -12.89 16.42
C ASP A 99 13.31 -12.18 15.35
N PHE A 100 14.10 -12.88 14.53
CA PHE A 100 14.98 -12.25 13.53
C PHE A 100 14.19 -11.38 12.56
N LYS A 101 13.11 -11.90 11.98
CA LYS A 101 12.26 -11.16 11.03
C LYS A 101 11.62 -9.93 11.68
N THR A 102 11.13 -10.07 12.90
CA THR A 102 10.48 -8.99 13.65
C THR A 102 11.47 -7.88 13.98
N ASN A 103 12.67 -8.23 14.44
CA ASN A 103 13.74 -7.29 14.76
C ASN A 103 14.25 -6.57 13.51
N LEU A 104 14.49 -7.32 12.42
CA LEU A 104 14.90 -6.73 11.14
C LEU A 104 13.84 -5.76 10.62
N LYS A 105 12.55 -6.14 10.66
CA LYS A 105 11.43 -5.26 10.30
C LYS A 105 11.41 -3.99 11.15
N ASN A 106 11.57 -4.09 12.46
CA ASN A 106 11.57 -2.94 13.36
C ASN A 106 12.71 -1.96 13.01
N ASP A 107 13.92 -2.46 12.78
CA ASP A 107 15.06 -1.64 12.40
C ASP A 107 14.84 -0.98 11.02
N VAL A 108 14.31 -1.72 10.04
CA VAL A 108 14.01 -1.19 8.71
C VAL A 108 12.92 -0.10 8.79
N ILE A 109 11.90 -0.27 9.63
CA ILE A 109 10.90 0.77 9.88
C ILE A 109 11.55 2.03 10.43
N VAL A 110 12.49 1.92 11.38
CA VAL A 110 13.18 3.09 11.94
C VAL A 110 13.95 3.85 10.85
N ILE A 111 14.73 3.15 10.02
CA ILE A 111 15.52 3.79 8.95
C ILE A 111 14.64 4.44 7.88
N THR A 112 13.52 3.81 7.56
CA THR A 112 12.57 4.28 6.54
C THR A 112 11.55 5.27 7.08
N ASN A 113 11.75 5.84 8.28
CA ASN A 113 10.86 6.87 8.78
C ASN A 113 10.85 8.08 7.83
N ASP A 114 9.68 8.68 7.65
CA ASP A 114 9.46 9.83 6.75
C ASP A 114 9.86 9.57 5.28
N ILE A 115 9.75 8.31 4.83
CA ILE A 115 10.03 7.91 3.45
C ILE A 115 9.04 8.53 2.47
N ASN A 116 9.53 9.03 1.35
CA ASN A 116 8.73 9.59 0.27
C ASN A 116 9.40 9.32 -1.09
N LYS A 117 8.78 9.78 -2.18
CA LYS A 117 9.28 9.55 -3.54
C LYS A 117 10.68 10.14 -3.78
N SER A 118 11.06 11.23 -3.10
CA SER A 118 12.34 11.90 -3.32
C SER A 118 13.51 11.31 -2.53
N ASN A 119 13.25 10.61 -1.42
CA ASN A 119 14.31 10.05 -0.56
C ASN A 119 14.34 8.51 -0.52
N VAL A 120 13.47 7.82 -1.26
CA VAL A 120 13.37 6.35 -1.24
C VAL A 120 14.70 5.67 -1.52
N MET A 121 15.51 6.18 -2.45
CA MET A 121 16.82 5.62 -2.78
C MET A 121 17.78 5.70 -1.59
N ASP A 122 17.91 6.88 -0.97
CA ASP A 122 18.76 7.09 0.21
C ASP A 122 18.35 6.17 1.37
N ARG A 123 17.04 5.99 1.56
CA ARG A 123 16.52 5.05 2.57
C ARG A 123 16.92 3.61 2.26
N LEU A 124 16.84 3.19 0.99
CA LEU A 124 17.21 1.84 0.57
C LEU A 124 18.71 1.58 0.70
N GLU A 125 19.56 2.59 0.46
CA GLU A 125 21.01 2.47 0.72
C GLU A 125 21.29 2.18 2.20
N ALA A 126 20.69 2.96 3.11
CA ALA A 126 20.82 2.73 4.55
C ALA A 126 20.25 1.36 4.98
N VAL A 127 19.11 0.97 4.42
CA VAL A 127 18.50 -0.35 4.66
C VAL A 127 19.41 -1.48 4.18
N SER A 128 20.10 -1.32 3.03
CA SER A 128 21.01 -2.35 2.51
C SER A 128 22.17 -2.64 3.46
N VAL A 129 22.75 -1.59 4.04
CA VAL A 129 23.83 -1.68 5.04
C VAL A 129 23.32 -2.36 6.30
N LEU A 130 22.17 -1.93 6.81
CA LEU A 130 21.53 -2.53 7.99
C LEU A 130 21.24 -4.02 7.80
N CYS A 131 20.57 -4.39 6.70
CA CYS A 131 20.20 -5.78 6.43
C CYS A 131 21.43 -6.67 6.34
N ASN A 132 22.48 -6.20 5.63
CA ASN A 132 23.73 -6.94 5.52
C ASN A 132 24.41 -7.14 6.88
N ASP A 133 24.47 -6.11 7.73
CA ASP A 133 25.02 -6.21 9.08
C ASP A 133 24.25 -7.22 9.95
N ARG A 134 22.90 -7.15 9.94
CA ARG A 134 22.04 -8.07 10.70
C ARG A 134 22.18 -9.51 10.23
N ILE A 135 22.18 -9.75 8.91
CA ILE A 135 22.37 -11.08 8.34
C ILE A 135 23.76 -11.60 8.65
N SER A 136 24.83 -10.82 8.42
CA SER A 136 26.21 -11.22 8.68
C SER A 136 26.42 -11.63 10.14
N LYS A 137 25.88 -10.85 11.10
CA LYS A 137 25.93 -11.19 12.53
C LYS A 137 25.20 -12.49 12.84
N CYS A 138 24.02 -12.70 12.27
CA CYS A 138 23.27 -13.94 12.46
C CYS A 138 23.99 -15.16 11.85
N CYS A 139 24.51 -15.03 10.63
CA CYS A 139 25.28 -16.07 9.94
C CYS A 139 26.51 -16.47 10.75
N LYS A 140 27.25 -15.51 11.32
CA LYS A 140 28.38 -15.79 12.22
C LYS A 140 27.98 -16.61 13.44
N ALA A 141 26.85 -16.29 14.07
CA ALA A 141 26.34 -17.03 15.22
C ALA A 141 25.89 -18.46 14.87
N LEU A 142 25.45 -18.68 13.63
CA LEU A 142 25.03 -19.99 13.10
C LEU A 142 26.16 -20.76 12.40
N SER A 143 27.38 -20.22 12.36
CA SER A 143 28.50 -20.77 11.58
C SER A 143 28.19 -20.95 10.09
N ILE A 144 27.35 -20.08 9.52
CA ILE A 144 26.99 -20.04 8.10
C ILE A 144 27.93 -19.08 7.37
N ASN A 145 28.45 -19.50 6.22
CA ASN A 145 29.28 -18.63 5.37
C ASN A 145 28.42 -17.58 4.65
N TRP A 146 28.58 -16.30 5.03
CA TRP A 146 28.00 -15.15 4.34
C TRP A 146 29.09 -14.44 3.54
N THR A 147 29.10 -14.68 2.23
CA THR A 147 30.16 -14.22 1.32
C THR A 147 29.97 -12.77 0.89
N GLU A 148 31.04 -12.15 0.40
CA GLU A 148 31.00 -10.82 -0.20
C GLU A 148 30.07 -10.76 -1.42
N GLU A 149 30.05 -11.81 -2.24
CA GLU A 149 29.12 -11.95 -3.37
C GLU A 149 27.66 -11.86 -2.93
N ARG A 150 27.25 -12.59 -1.89
CA ARG A 150 25.89 -12.54 -1.34
C ARG A 150 25.57 -11.19 -0.70
N SER A 151 26.56 -10.54 -0.10
CA SER A 151 26.43 -9.17 0.42
C SER A 151 26.18 -8.16 -0.70
N THR A 152 26.90 -8.27 -1.83
CA THR A 152 26.72 -7.42 -3.00
C THR A 152 25.36 -7.67 -3.66
N GLU A 153 24.97 -8.92 -3.85
CA GLU A 153 23.66 -9.30 -4.38
C GLU A 153 22.52 -8.76 -3.49
N LEU A 154 22.65 -8.85 -2.16
CA LEU A 154 21.67 -8.31 -1.22
C LEU A 154 21.47 -6.80 -1.45
N LYS A 155 22.57 -6.07 -1.58
CA LYS A 155 22.53 -4.62 -1.80
C LYS A 155 21.82 -4.31 -3.11
N GLU A 156 22.22 -4.94 -4.21
CA GLU A 156 21.62 -4.72 -5.52
C GLU A 156 20.11 -4.99 -5.52
N GLN A 157 19.67 -6.12 -4.96
CA GLN A 157 18.24 -6.46 -4.88
C GLN A 157 17.45 -5.49 -4.00
N ILE A 158 18.02 -5.00 -2.89
CA ILE A 158 17.38 -3.98 -2.04
C ILE A 158 17.25 -2.66 -2.81
N LEU A 159 18.28 -2.22 -3.53
CA LEU A 159 18.22 -0.97 -4.29
C LEU A 159 17.20 -1.05 -5.44
N GLN A 160 17.03 -2.22 -6.07
CA GLN A 160 15.99 -2.43 -7.09
C GLN A 160 14.56 -2.23 -6.58
N ILE A 161 14.31 -2.27 -5.25
CA ILE A 161 13.00 -1.94 -4.67
C ILE A 161 12.62 -0.47 -4.91
N THR A 162 13.56 0.40 -5.26
CA THR A 162 13.27 1.80 -5.63
C THR A 162 12.30 1.90 -6.81
N ASP A 163 12.32 0.89 -7.69
CA ASP A 163 11.44 0.80 -8.85
C ASP A 163 10.04 0.29 -8.46
N PRO A 164 8.96 1.07 -8.68
CA PRO A 164 7.59 0.64 -8.45
C PRO A 164 7.17 -0.62 -9.21
N ILE A 165 7.78 -0.93 -10.36
CA ILE A 165 7.45 -2.13 -11.16
C ILE A 165 8.28 -3.36 -10.78
N ASN A 166 9.22 -3.25 -9.83
CA ASN A 166 9.94 -4.39 -9.28
C ASN A 166 8.96 -5.47 -8.79
N HIS A 167 9.19 -6.73 -9.17
CA HIS A 167 8.23 -7.82 -8.92
C HIS A 167 7.92 -8.01 -7.44
N VAL A 168 8.92 -7.94 -6.56
CA VAL A 168 8.75 -8.08 -5.11
C VAL A 168 7.97 -6.89 -4.54
N ARG A 169 8.33 -5.66 -4.95
CA ARG A 169 7.61 -4.45 -4.53
C ARG A 169 6.14 -4.49 -4.96
N LYS A 170 5.89 -4.80 -6.23
CA LYS A 170 4.54 -4.92 -6.79
C LYS A 170 3.71 -5.96 -6.06
N LEU A 171 4.27 -7.15 -5.83
CA LEU A 171 3.59 -8.23 -5.09
C LEU A 171 3.16 -7.78 -3.68
N ILE A 172 4.06 -7.13 -2.93
CA ILE A 172 3.75 -6.63 -1.59
C ILE A 172 2.72 -5.51 -1.64
N ARG A 173 2.88 -4.55 -2.56
CA ARG A 173 1.94 -3.47 -2.81
C ARG A 173 0.53 -4.00 -3.09
N ASP A 174 0.41 -4.96 -3.99
CA ASP A 174 -0.89 -5.55 -4.37
C ASP A 174 -1.54 -6.28 -3.20
N ARG A 175 -0.77 -7.02 -2.37
CA ARG A 175 -1.31 -7.68 -1.17
C ARG A 175 -1.83 -6.67 -0.14
N ILE A 176 -1.06 -5.61 0.13
CA ILE A 176 -1.46 -4.55 1.07
C ILE A 176 -2.68 -3.79 0.51
N HIS A 177 -2.65 -3.40 -0.76
CA HIS A 177 -3.74 -2.73 -1.46
C HIS A 177 -5.03 -3.54 -1.37
N ASN A 178 -5.00 -4.81 -1.76
CA ASN A 178 -6.18 -5.68 -1.77
C ASN A 178 -6.74 -5.90 -0.37
N PHE A 179 -5.87 -6.00 0.65
CA PHE A 179 -6.30 -6.08 2.04
C PHE A 179 -7.08 -4.84 2.46
N ILE A 180 -6.52 -3.64 2.27
CA ILE A 180 -7.18 -2.38 2.64
C ILE A 180 -8.46 -2.20 1.83
N PHE A 181 -8.42 -2.47 0.53
CA PHE A 181 -9.58 -2.36 -0.37
C PHE A 181 -10.72 -3.27 0.07
N SER A 182 -10.43 -4.51 0.47
CA SER A 182 -11.45 -5.44 0.96
C SER A 182 -12.16 -4.93 2.22
N ILE A 183 -11.42 -4.19 3.08
CA ILE A 183 -11.94 -3.63 4.32
C ILE A 183 -12.84 -2.44 4.05
N ILE A 184 -12.41 -1.47 3.24
CA ILE A 184 -13.20 -0.26 2.96
C ILE A 184 -14.39 -0.52 2.03
N SER A 185 -14.36 -1.62 1.27
CA SER A 185 -15.45 -1.96 0.35
C SER A 185 -16.61 -2.71 1.03
N ASN A 186 -16.53 -2.98 2.35
CA ASN A 186 -17.50 -3.79 3.11
C ASN A 186 -17.85 -5.15 2.46
N ARG A 187 -16.98 -5.69 1.60
CA ARG A 187 -17.23 -6.95 0.86
C ARG A 187 -17.13 -8.18 1.75
N THR A 188 -16.59 -8.05 2.96
CA THR A 188 -16.39 -9.15 3.89
C THR A 188 -16.57 -8.65 5.32
N PRO A 189 -17.47 -9.25 6.12
CA PRO A 189 -17.60 -8.95 7.54
C PRO A 189 -16.25 -9.07 8.27
N SER A 190 -16.02 -8.21 9.26
CA SER A 190 -14.76 -8.13 10.01
C SER A 190 -14.29 -9.48 10.59
N TYR A 191 -15.21 -10.38 10.97
CA TYR A 191 -14.90 -11.71 11.48
C TYR A 191 -14.42 -12.72 10.41
N GLN A 192 -14.61 -12.43 9.12
CA GLN A 192 -14.17 -13.26 7.99
C GLN A 192 -12.89 -12.73 7.32
N GLN A 193 -12.43 -11.54 7.71
CA GLN A 193 -11.23 -10.94 7.13
C GLN A 193 -9.99 -11.69 7.62
N ARG A 194 -9.40 -12.49 6.72
CA ARG A 194 -8.13 -13.17 6.97
C ARG A 194 -6.98 -12.25 6.56
N PHE A 195 -5.97 -12.20 7.41
CA PHE A 195 -4.76 -11.45 7.10
C PHE A 195 -4.00 -12.11 5.93
N PRO A 196 -3.51 -11.35 4.92
CA PRO A 196 -2.88 -11.95 3.76
C PRO A 196 -1.62 -12.75 4.11
N PRO A 197 -1.42 -13.94 3.51
CA PRO A 197 -0.18 -14.68 3.66
C PRO A 197 1.04 -13.84 3.27
N GLY A 198 2.12 -13.96 4.04
CA GLY A 198 3.37 -13.25 3.79
C GLY A 198 3.41 -11.79 4.24
N LEU A 199 2.33 -11.25 4.83
CA LEU A 199 2.35 -9.93 5.47
C LEU A 199 2.41 -10.01 7.01
N SER A 200 2.38 -11.21 7.60
CA SER A 200 2.24 -11.37 9.06
C SER A 200 3.28 -10.61 9.90
N VAL A 201 4.47 -10.40 9.34
CA VAL A 201 5.55 -9.63 10.01
C VAL A 201 5.20 -8.15 10.24
N ILE A 202 4.26 -7.59 9.45
CA ILE A 202 3.78 -6.19 9.59
C ILE A 202 2.32 -6.12 10.04
N HIS A 203 1.82 -7.17 10.71
CA HIS A 203 0.40 -7.24 11.10
C HIS A 203 -0.04 -6.01 11.89
N GLU A 204 0.68 -5.66 12.96
CA GLU A 204 0.33 -4.55 13.84
C GLU A 204 0.34 -3.21 13.10
N GLU A 205 1.36 -2.95 12.28
CA GLU A 205 1.48 -1.69 11.56
C GLU A 205 0.43 -1.54 10.46
N LEU A 206 0.16 -2.62 9.72
CA LEU A 206 -0.86 -2.61 8.69
C LEU A 206 -2.26 -2.44 9.31
N SER A 207 -2.57 -3.16 10.40
CA SER A 207 -3.83 -2.97 11.13
C SER A 207 -4.00 -1.53 11.62
N ALA A 208 -2.95 -0.93 12.19
CA ALA A 208 -2.99 0.45 12.66
C ALA A 208 -3.17 1.46 11.50
N LEU A 209 -2.46 1.26 10.39
CA LEU A 209 -2.63 2.08 9.19
C LEU A 209 -4.06 1.99 8.66
N THR A 210 -4.57 0.78 8.48
CA THR A 210 -5.89 0.54 7.92
C THR A 210 -6.98 1.10 8.81
N ALA A 211 -6.88 0.94 10.14
CA ALA A 211 -7.84 1.52 11.07
C ALA A 211 -7.92 3.05 10.96
N ARG A 212 -6.78 3.74 10.80
CA ARG A 212 -6.77 5.20 10.61
C ARG A 212 -7.41 5.61 9.28
N PHE A 213 -7.12 4.87 8.22
CA PHE A 213 -7.66 5.13 6.89
C PHE A 213 -9.19 4.92 6.86
N VAL A 214 -9.66 3.78 7.39
CA VAL A 214 -11.09 3.45 7.49
C VAL A 214 -11.86 4.52 8.25
N ARG A 215 -11.32 5.09 9.34
CA ARG A 215 -11.98 6.17 10.08
C ARG A 215 -12.24 7.40 9.22
N ILE A 216 -11.27 7.81 8.40
CA ILE A 216 -11.43 8.95 7.49
C ILE A 216 -12.44 8.63 6.39
N VAL A 217 -12.30 7.46 5.76
CA VAL A 217 -13.20 7.01 4.70
C VAL A 217 -14.65 6.93 5.18
N ASN A 218 -14.89 6.33 6.35
CA ASN A 218 -16.24 6.18 6.89
C ASN A 218 -16.87 7.53 7.24
N HIS A 219 -16.13 8.40 7.94
CA HIS A 219 -16.63 9.74 8.26
C HIS A 219 -16.96 10.54 7.01
N ASN A 220 -16.11 10.44 5.98
CA ASN A 220 -16.35 11.12 4.71
C ASN A 220 -17.57 10.56 3.98
N ARG A 221 -17.75 9.22 3.95
CA ARG A 221 -18.95 8.58 3.38
C ARG A 221 -20.24 8.97 4.10
N GLU A 222 -20.22 9.00 5.44
CA GLU A 222 -21.36 9.42 6.25
C GLU A 222 -21.80 10.85 5.88
N THR A 223 -20.85 11.72 5.55
CA THR A 223 -21.12 13.12 5.23
C THR A 223 -21.47 13.34 3.75
N PHE A 224 -20.81 12.66 2.82
CA PHE A 224 -20.84 12.99 1.38
C PHE A 224 -21.38 11.87 0.48
N SER A 225 -21.86 10.74 1.01
CA SER A 225 -22.36 9.62 0.19
C SER A 225 -23.41 10.05 -0.85
N SER A 226 -24.49 10.70 -0.41
CA SER A 226 -25.53 11.18 -1.33
C SER A 226 -25.03 12.22 -2.34
N TYR A 227 -23.97 12.95 -2.01
CA TYR A 227 -23.33 13.89 -2.94
C TYR A 227 -22.53 13.14 -4.00
N TYR A 228 -21.74 12.12 -3.60
CA TYR A 228 -21.03 11.27 -4.54
C TYR A 228 -21.97 10.53 -5.49
N ASP A 229 -23.11 10.03 -5.02
CA ASP A 229 -24.11 9.37 -5.87
C ASP A 229 -24.61 10.32 -6.98
N GLN A 230 -24.86 11.59 -6.65
CA GLN A 230 -25.28 12.61 -7.62
C GLN A 230 -24.18 12.92 -8.64
N LEU A 231 -22.92 13.03 -8.19
CA LEU A 231 -21.79 13.29 -9.08
C LEU A 231 -21.54 12.12 -10.04
N ILE A 232 -21.59 10.89 -9.54
CA ILE A 232 -21.42 9.68 -10.36
C ILE A 232 -22.55 9.59 -11.38
N LYS A 233 -23.80 9.84 -10.96
CA LYS A 233 -24.95 9.89 -11.89
C LYS A 233 -24.74 10.91 -13.00
N ARG A 234 -24.29 12.12 -12.66
CA ARG A 234 -23.99 13.16 -13.63
C ARG A 234 -22.85 12.78 -14.59
N LEU A 235 -21.81 12.13 -14.08
CA LEU A 235 -20.64 11.70 -14.87
C LEU A 235 -20.98 10.59 -15.86
N MET A 236 -21.91 9.71 -15.53
CA MET A 236 -22.31 8.60 -16.40
C MET A 236 -23.38 8.97 -17.43
N ASN A 237 -24.16 10.02 -17.15
CA ASN A 237 -25.22 10.50 -18.05
C ASN A 237 -24.73 11.56 -19.05
N ASN A 238 -23.45 11.95 -18.99
CA ASN A 238 -22.76 12.83 -19.95
C ASN A 238 -21.83 12.02 -20.86
#